data_AF-A0A7J9R2W0-F1
#
_entry.id   AF-A0A7J9R2W0-F1
#
_cell.length_a   1.000
_cell.length_b   1.000
_cell.length_c   1.000
_cell.angle_alpha   90.00
_cell.angle_beta   90.00
_cell.angle_gamma   90.00
#
_symmetry.space_group_name_H-M   'P 1'
#
loop_
_entity.id
_entity.type
_entity.pdbx_description
1 polymer ?
#
loop_
_entity_poly.entity_id
_entity_poly.type
_entity_poly.pdbx_seq_one_letter_code
_entity_poly.pdbx_strand_id
1 'polypeptide(L)'
;WKNATVLDPWVMLSAIAAVTNNVELGTCVTDAIRRHPSNIALAAITLDRVSKGRAILGIGAGEAQNLKEFCIPFEKPVSKWAEQIEVIKTLYRSTPDNTVDYNGKYYQLEGACLQAPPIRKPHPPTYMASGGKRTLELTGKLGEGWLPIGYTPELFEDHRKQIEASMDKHNRSQEEKDNFQMALDIDVYFSEDAEESWAKMKEAVKVSLFKPEVLRVHHLKEIEGFDFVKYFTEYSMSDQSWIVKMREAATKIPDAVARSSTAVGTPDDIIPTFERFMEAGVNHFVIRFWGKNYFGSIDKFASHVMPHLREKANK
;
A
#
# COMPACT_ATOMS: atom_id res chain seq x y z
N TRP A 1 5.54 -18.23 11.00
CA TRP A 1 6.58 -17.33 11.50
C TRP A 1 7.93 -17.98 11.80
N LYS A 2 8.04 -19.25 12.25
CA LYS A 2 9.35 -19.86 12.59
C LYS A 2 10.46 -19.77 11.51
N ASN A 3 10.09 -19.61 10.24
CA ASN A 3 11.01 -19.49 9.11
C ASN A 3 10.91 -18.13 8.38
N ALA A 4 10.14 -17.17 8.91
CA ALA A 4 9.99 -15.88 8.25
C ALA A 4 11.17 -14.97 8.62
N THR A 5 11.92 -14.51 7.62
CA THR A 5 12.96 -13.49 7.79
C THR A 5 12.44 -12.18 7.23
N VAL A 6 12.30 -11.18 8.11
CA VAL A 6 11.90 -9.82 7.73
C VAL A 6 13.08 -8.90 8.02
N LEU A 7 13.54 -8.17 7.00
CA LEU A 7 14.65 -7.23 7.08
C LEU A 7 14.12 -5.80 7.20
N ASP A 8 14.95 -4.88 7.71
CA ASP A 8 14.59 -3.46 7.70
C ASP A 8 14.52 -2.95 6.25
N PRO A 9 13.38 -2.35 5.83
CA PRO A 9 13.19 -1.98 4.44
C PRO A 9 14.09 -0.82 4.03
N TRP A 10 14.41 0.13 4.91
CA TRP A 10 15.23 1.29 4.55
C TRP A 10 16.70 0.90 4.33
N VAL A 11 17.20 -0.03 5.16
CA VAL A 11 18.54 -0.63 4.96
C VAL A 11 18.60 -1.39 3.64
N MET A 12 17.60 -2.23 3.36
CA MET A 12 17.56 -2.99 2.12
C MET A 12 17.42 -2.10 0.88
N LEU A 13 16.56 -1.08 0.93
CA LEU A 13 16.40 -0.13 -0.18
C LEU A 13 17.69 0.65 -0.46
N SER A 14 18.47 0.99 0.57
CA SER A 14 19.78 1.66 0.37
C SER A 14 20.79 0.74 -0.32
N ALA A 15 20.82 -0.56 0.05
CA ALA A 15 21.67 -1.54 -0.63
C ALA A 15 21.24 -1.74 -2.09
N ILE A 16 19.94 -1.81 -2.36
CA ILE A 16 19.39 -1.90 -3.72
C ILE A 16 19.68 -0.63 -4.52
N ALA A 17 19.59 0.56 -3.90
CA ALA A 17 19.92 1.83 -4.54
C ALA A 17 21.36 1.89 -5.05
N ALA A 18 22.30 1.28 -4.32
CA ALA A 18 23.72 1.26 -4.70
C ALA A 18 24.01 0.39 -5.95
N VAL A 19 23.15 -0.58 -6.25
CA VAL A 19 23.34 -1.52 -7.39
C VAL A 19 22.33 -1.32 -8.52
N THR A 20 21.49 -0.29 -8.45
CA THR A 20 20.48 0.03 -9.47
C THR A 20 20.54 1.50 -9.87
N ASN A 21 20.20 1.81 -11.13
CA ASN A 21 20.33 3.17 -11.67
C ASN A 21 19.01 3.83 -12.04
N ASN A 22 17.99 3.05 -12.43
CA ASN A 22 16.77 3.59 -13.07
C ASN A 22 15.49 3.30 -12.29
N VAL A 23 15.40 2.15 -11.63
CA VAL A 23 14.16 1.72 -10.95
C VAL A 23 13.85 2.59 -9.75
N GLU A 24 12.58 2.98 -9.58
CA GLU A 24 12.13 3.65 -8.36
C GLU A 24 12.15 2.71 -7.15
N LEU A 25 12.37 3.27 -5.97
CA LEU A 25 12.61 2.54 -4.74
C LEU A 25 11.72 3.08 -3.62
N GLY A 26 10.86 2.22 -3.07
CA GLY A 26 9.96 2.65 -2.01
C GLY A 26 9.54 1.55 -1.06
N THR A 27 9.04 1.99 0.09
CA THR A 27 8.43 1.11 1.09
C THR A 27 7.00 0.75 0.69
N CYS A 28 6.55 -0.46 1.04
CA CYS A 28 5.16 -0.91 0.78
C CYS A 28 4.59 -1.67 2.01
N VAL A 29 4.34 -1.04 3.16
CA VAL A 29 4.64 0.36 3.55
C VAL A 29 5.52 0.38 4.81
N THR A 30 6.12 1.53 5.13
CA THR A 30 6.96 1.68 6.33
C THR A 30 6.15 1.55 7.61
N ASP A 31 6.81 1.10 8.69
CA ASP A 31 6.20 1.08 10.01
C ASP A 31 6.17 2.49 10.62
N ALA A 32 5.01 3.12 10.53
CA ALA A 32 4.74 4.47 11.00
C ALA A 32 4.77 4.59 12.52
N ILE A 33 4.30 3.57 13.25
CA ILE A 33 4.11 3.69 14.71
C ILE A 33 5.43 3.46 15.45
N ARG A 34 6.31 2.58 14.94
CA ARG A 34 7.61 2.32 15.55
C ARG A 34 8.66 3.42 15.32
N ARG A 35 8.37 4.44 14.50
CA ARG A 35 9.34 5.48 14.12
C ARG A 35 8.80 6.88 14.35
N HIS A 36 9.60 7.74 14.98
CA HIS A 36 9.31 9.17 15.02
C HIS A 36 9.27 9.74 13.58
N PRO A 37 8.38 10.72 13.24
CA PRO A 37 8.31 11.32 11.91
C PRO A 37 9.65 11.81 11.38
N SER A 38 10.53 12.35 12.24
CA SER A 38 11.86 12.80 11.82
C SER A 38 12.72 11.66 11.26
N ASN A 39 12.63 10.46 11.83
CA ASN A 39 13.39 9.30 11.36
C ASN A 39 12.87 8.82 10.00
N ILE A 40 11.55 8.85 9.80
CA ILE A 40 10.94 8.50 8.52
C ILE A 40 11.33 9.52 7.45
N ALA A 41 11.22 10.81 7.75
CA ALA A 41 11.57 11.89 6.83
C ALA A 41 13.07 11.84 6.44
N LEU A 42 13.97 11.65 7.41
CA LEU A 42 15.39 11.53 7.14
C LEU A 42 15.72 10.27 6.33
N ALA A 43 15.08 9.12 6.62
CA ALA A 43 15.29 7.89 5.86
C ALA A 43 14.83 8.04 4.40
N ALA A 44 13.68 8.67 4.17
CA ALA A 44 13.16 8.95 2.84
C ALA A 44 14.07 9.89 2.04
N ILE A 45 14.55 10.99 2.65
CA ILE A 45 15.53 11.89 2.01
C ILE A 45 16.86 11.16 1.76
N THR A 46 17.32 10.34 2.71
CA THR A 46 18.58 9.60 2.54
C THR A 46 18.47 8.64 1.36
N LEU A 47 17.38 7.89 1.25
CA LEU A 47 17.13 7.03 0.10
C LEU A 47 17.04 7.86 -1.19
N ASP A 48 16.36 9.01 -1.17
CA ASP A 48 16.26 9.92 -2.33
C ASP A 48 17.64 10.37 -2.81
N ARG A 49 18.53 10.73 -1.88
CA ARG A 49 19.89 11.17 -2.19
C ARG A 49 20.77 10.03 -2.70
N VAL A 50 20.79 8.89 -2.00
CA VAL A 50 21.59 7.72 -2.41
C VAL A 50 21.12 7.16 -3.75
N SER A 51 19.81 7.21 -4.00
CA SER A 51 19.21 6.76 -5.25
C SER A 51 19.19 7.83 -6.35
N LYS A 52 19.60 9.08 -6.07
CA LYS A 52 19.57 10.22 -7.01
C LYS A 52 18.17 10.57 -7.54
N GLY A 53 17.18 10.67 -6.65
CA GLY A 53 15.84 11.15 -6.98
C GLY A 53 14.78 10.05 -7.19
N ARG A 54 15.08 8.79 -6.86
CA ARG A 54 14.24 7.63 -7.17
C ARG A 54 13.40 7.13 -5.99
N ALA A 55 13.40 7.85 -4.85
CA ALA A 55 12.71 7.39 -3.66
C ALA A 55 11.19 7.62 -3.71
N ILE A 56 10.45 6.70 -3.11
CA ILE A 56 9.01 6.79 -2.82
C ILE A 56 8.79 6.44 -1.34
N LEU A 57 8.02 7.25 -0.62
CA LEU A 57 7.62 6.94 0.76
C LEU A 57 6.25 6.27 0.75
N GLY A 58 6.18 4.95 0.82
CA GLY A 58 4.93 4.27 1.15
C GLY A 58 4.72 4.21 2.65
N ILE A 59 3.60 4.72 3.14
CA ILE A 59 3.29 4.83 4.58
C ILE A 59 1.82 4.47 4.85
N GLY A 60 1.56 3.79 5.97
CA GLY A 60 0.20 3.48 6.44
C GLY A 60 0.05 3.75 7.93
N ALA A 61 -1.18 3.71 8.44
CA ALA A 61 -1.46 3.98 9.85
C ALA A 61 -0.98 2.87 10.82
N GLY A 62 -0.44 1.77 10.29
CA GLY A 62 0.03 0.61 11.06
C GLY A 62 -1.10 -0.35 11.47
N GLU A 63 -0.70 -1.51 11.98
CA GLU A 63 -1.62 -2.57 12.43
C GLU A 63 -1.21 -3.01 13.84
N ALA A 64 -2.21 -3.27 14.70
CA ALA A 64 -1.96 -3.65 16.10
C ALA A 64 -1.10 -4.93 16.23
N GLN A 65 -1.31 -5.88 15.33
CA GLN A 65 -0.60 -7.16 15.30
C GLN A 65 0.93 -7.03 15.14
N ASN A 66 1.42 -5.90 14.61
CA ASN A 66 2.85 -5.67 14.42
C ASN A 66 3.52 -5.05 15.65
N LEU A 67 2.75 -4.74 16.70
CA LEU A 67 3.17 -3.94 17.84
C LEU A 67 2.99 -4.64 19.18
N LYS A 68 2.01 -5.55 19.26
CA LYS A 68 1.57 -6.17 20.51
C LYS A 68 2.69 -6.93 21.20
N GLU A 69 3.45 -7.72 20.45
CA GLU A 69 4.60 -8.49 20.97
C GLU A 69 5.78 -7.60 21.37
N PHE A 70 5.81 -6.34 20.91
CA PHE A 70 6.80 -5.33 21.31
C PHE A 70 6.29 -4.42 22.44
N CYS A 71 5.09 -4.65 22.95
CA CYS A 71 4.43 -3.82 23.96
C CYS A 71 4.31 -2.33 23.55
N ILE A 72 4.18 -2.06 22.24
CA ILE A 72 4.03 -0.69 21.74
C ILE A 72 2.52 -0.35 21.67
N PRO A 73 2.06 0.74 22.32
CA PRO A 73 0.63 1.09 22.35
C PRO A 73 0.07 1.44 20.97
N PHE A 74 -1.03 0.79 20.58
CA PHE A 74 -1.76 1.06 19.34
C PHE A 74 -2.89 2.09 19.57
N GLU A 75 -2.51 3.32 19.93
CA GLU A 75 -3.45 4.36 20.36
C GLU A 75 -3.64 5.45 19.31
N LYS A 76 -4.90 5.66 18.91
CA LYS A 76 -5.29 6.69 17.92
C LYS A 76 -4.42 6.66 16.64
N PRO A 77 -4.17 5.48 16.04
CA PRO A 77 -3.21 5.30 14.95
C PRO A 77 -3.47 6.25 13.78
N VAL A 78 -4.73 6.41 13.37
CA VAL A 78 -5.11 7.30 12.26
C VAL A 78 -4.90 8.78 12.59
N SER A 79 -5.15 9.21 13.84
CA SER A 79 -4.92 10.60 14.23
C SER A 79 -3.43 10.94 14.34
N LYS A 80 -2.64 10.03 14.92
CA LYS A 80 -1.18 10.18 14.95
C LYS A 80 -0.59 10.16 13.55
N TRP A 81 -1.05 9.24 12.69
CA TRP A 81 -0.60 9.15 11.29
C TRP A 81 -0.89 10.41 10.47
N ALA A 82 -2.08 11.00 10.61
CA ALA A 82 -2.40 12.28 9.96
C ALA A 82 -1.41 13.38 10.34
N GLU A 83 -1.15 13.54 11.64
CA GLU A 83 -0.20 14.53 12.16
C GLU A 83 1.25 14.19 11.73
N GLN A 84 1.61 12.91 11.74
CA GLN A 84 2.93 12.43 11.33
C GLN A 84 3.26 12.80 9.88
N ILE A 85 2.31 12.68 8.96
CA ILE A 85 2.50 13.06 7.55
C ILE A 85 2.70 14.58 7.42
N GLU A 86 1.95 15.39 8.16
CA GLU A 86 2.12 16.84 8.19
C GLU A 86 3.50 17.24 8.72
N VAL A 87 3.99 16.56 9.77
CA VAL A 87 5.34 16.75 10.31
C VAL A 87 6.41 16.34 9.29
N ILE A 88 6.27 15.18 8.63
CA ILE A 88 7.21 14.71 7.59
C ILE A 88 7.31 15.74 6.46
N LYS A 89 6.17 16.20 5.93
CA LYS A 89 6.12 17.22 4.88
C LYS A 89 6.69 18.56 5.35
N THR A 90 6.49 18.91 6.61
CA THR A 90 7.09 20.11 7.20
C THR A 90 8.61 20.00 7.25
N LEU A 91 9.15 18.86 7.69
CA LEU A 91 10.59 18.60 7.75
C LEU A 91 11.25 18.60 6.37
N TYR A 92 10.56 18.16 5.31
CA TYR A 92 11.08 18.24 3.94
C TYR A 92 11.34 19.68 3.45
N ARG A 93 10.73 20.68 4.09
CA ARG A 93 10.96 22.11 3.80
C ARG A 93 12.13 22.71 4.58
N SER A 94 12.69 21.96 5.53
CA SER A 94 13.81 22.44 6.35
C SER A 94 15.12 22.46 5.57
N THR A 95 15.94 23.46 5.85
CA THR A 95 17.31 23.59 5.33
C THR A 95 18.22 24.11 6.45
N PRO A 96 19.56 24.05 6.33
CA PRO A 96 20.45 24.62 7.33
C PRO A 96 20.16 26.10 7.66
N ASP A 97 19.66 26.87 6.67
CA ASP A 97 19.32 28.30 6.84
C ASP A 97 17.82 28.54 7.15
N ASN A 98 16.99 27.49 7.13
CA ASN A 98 15.55 27.56 7.39
C ASN A 98 15.10 26.36 8.23
N THR A 99 15.16 26.51 9.54
CA THR A 99 14.59 25.54 10.48
C THR A 99 13.07 25.60 10.46
N VAL A 100 12.41 24.51 10.89
CA VAL A 100 10.95 24.43 10.92
C VAL A 100 10.45 24.09 12.32
N ASP A 101 9.33 24.71 12.68
CA ASP A 101 8.57 24.41 13.89
C ASP A 101 7.27 23.67 13.54
N TYR A 102 6.76 22.91 14.49
CA TYR A 102 5.46 22.26 14.41
C TYR A 102 4.92 22.09 15.83
N ASN A 103 3.68 22.50 16.09
CA ASN A 103 3.07 22.41 17.42
C ASN A 103 1.73 21.68 17.31
N GLY A 104 1.80 20.35 17.22
CA GLY A 104 0.64 19.48 17.10
C GLY A 104 0.25 18.84 18.42
N LYS A 105 -0.74 17.94 18.36
CA LYS A 105 -1.24 17.23 19.55
C LYS A 105 -0.35 16.05 19.94
N TYR A 106 0.31 15.44 18.96
CA TYR A 106 1.10 14.21 19.11
C TYR A 106 2.61 14.44 18.88
N TYR A 107 2.97 15.45 18.10
CA TYR A 107 4.33 15.77 17.74
C TYR A 107 4.60 17.27 17.87
N GLN A 108 5.82 17.58 18.31
CA GLN A 108 6.33 18.94 18.41
C GLN A 108 7.71 19.00 17.75
N LEU A 109 7.97 20.07 17.00
CA LEU A 109 9.28 20.42 16.45
C LEU A 109 9.61 21.84 16.89
N GLU A 110 10.85 22.05 17.32
CA GLU A 110 11.40 23.35 17.68
C GLU A 110 12.75 23.51 16.97
N GLY A 111 12.85 24.49 16.07
CA GLY A 111 14.07 24.75 15.30
C GLY A 111 14.58 23.53 14.53
N ALA A 112 13.69 22.64 14.08
CA ALA A 112 14.09 21.36 13.52
C ALA A 112 14.65 21.49 12.09
N CYS A 113 15.67 20.69 11.76
CA CYS A 113 16.25 20.64 10.43
C CYS A 113 16.79 19.25 10.09
N LEU A 114 16.47 18.73 8.89
CA LEU A 114 16.99 17.45 8.40
C LEU A 114 18.44 17.54 7.88
N GLN A 115 19.01 18.75 7.80
CA GLN A 115 20.35 19.06 7.30
C GLN A 115 20.63 18.71 5.83
N ALA A 116 19.69 18.06 5.14
CA ALA A 116 19.80 17.72 3.73
C ALA A 116 18.46 17.95 3.00
N PRO A 117 18.43 18.75 1.92
CA PRO A 117 17.23 18.90 1.10
C PRO A 117 17.01 17.68 0.18
N PRO A 118 15.75 17.41 -0.20
CA PRO A 118 15.43 16.43 -1.23
C PRO A 118 16.08 16.74 -2.59
N ILE A 119 16.50 15.68 -3.30
CA ILE A 119 16.88 15.73 -4.73
C ILE A 119 15.61 15.85 -5.57
N ARG A 120 14.64 14.94 -5.37
CA ARG A 120 13.35 15.00 -6.05
C ARG A 120 12.58 16.23 -5.59
N LYS A 121 11.92 16.92 -6.52
CA LYS A 121 11.10 18.10 -6.24
C LYS A 121 9.62 17.76 -6.34
N PRO A 122 8.78 18.26 -5.40
CA PRO A 122 9.16 19.01 -4.20
C PRO A 122 9.87 18.14 -3.13
N HIS A 123 9.56 16.84 -3.09
CA HIS A 123 10.15 15.82 -2.21
C HIS A 123 9.82 14.42 -2.78
N PRO A 124 10.32 13.30 -2.20
CA PRO A 124 9.83 11.96 -2.54
C PRO A 124 8.30 11.86 -2.40
N PRO A 125 7.57 11.31 -3.37
CA PRO A 125 6.11 11.19 -3.29
C PRO A 125 5.70 10.27 -2.14
N THR A 126 4.60 10.62 -1.47
CA THR A 126 4.04 9.85 -0.36
C THR A 126 2.87 9.00 -0.83
N TYR A 127 3.06 7.68 -0.86
CA TYR A 127 2.01 6.72 -1.19
C TYR A 127 1.34 6.25 0.10
N MET A 128 0.04 6.47 0.22
CA MET A 128 -0.70 6.21 1.44
C MET A 128 -1.42 4.86 1.35
N ALA A 129 -1.13 3.94 2.26
CA ALA A 129 -1.89 2.70 2.43
C ALA A 129 -3.12 2.96 3.29
N SER A 130 -4.29 2.97 2.67
CA SER A 130 -5.55 3.33 3.29
C SER A 130 -6.71 2.48 2.76
N GLY A 131 -7.75 2.33 3.58
CA GLY A 131 -8.93 1.54 3.24
C GLY A 131 -10.18 1.86 4.06
N GLY A 132 -10.04 2.51 5.21
CA GLY A 132 -11.18 3.08 5.94
C GLY A 132 -11.50 4.49 5.47
N LYS A 133 -12.78 4.89 5.55
CA LYS A 133 -13.27 6.22 5.15
C LYS A 133 -12.36 7.38 5.54
N ARG A 134 -12.00 7.48 6.83
CA ARG A 134 -11.11 8.55 7.33
C ARG A 134 -9.71 8.50 6.71
N THR A 135 -9.16 7.30 6.49
CA THR A 135 -7.84 7.16 5.88
C THR A 135 -7.83 7.46 4.38
N LEU A 136 -8.95 7.19 3.67
CA LEU A 136 -9.14 7.58 2.27
C LEU A 136 -9.28 9.10 2.14
N GLU A 137 -10.03 9.74 3.04
CA GLU A 137 -10.11 11.19 3.12
C GLU A 137 -8.71 11.81 3.33
N LEU A 138 -7.92 11.29 4.27
CA LEU A 138 -6.53 11.72 4.47
C LEU A 138 -5.66 11.48 3.25
N THR A 139 -5.89 10.40 2.50
CA THR A 139 -5.14 10.07 1.28
C THR A 139 -5.35 11.13 0.19
N GLY A 140 -6.59 11.53 -0.07
CA GLY A 140 -6.85 12.62 -1.03
C GLY A 140 -6.38 14.00 -0.54
N LYS A 141 -6.32 14.23 0.79
CA LYS A 141 -5.81 15.48 1.36
C LYS A 141 -4.28 15.59 1.31
N LEU A 142 -3.59 14.51 1.68
CA LEU A 142 -2.17 14.57 2.06
C LEU A 142 -1.27 13.69 1.19
N GLY A 143 -1.79 12.83 0.31
CA GLY A 143 -0.99 11.89 -0.47
C GLY A 143 -0.58 12.40 -1.86
N GLU A 144 0.41 11.73 -2.43
CA GLU A 144 0.73 11.80 -3.87
C GLU A 144 0.44 10.47 -4.59
N GLY A 145 0.13 9.42 -3.81
CA GLY A 145 -0.37 8.16 -4.32
C GLY A 145 -1.18 7.39 -3.28
N TRP A 146 -1.91 6.40 -3.73
CA TRP A 146 -2.66 5.45 -2.93
C TRP A 146 -2.14 4.05 -3.22
N LEU A 147 -1.88 3.26 -2.17
CA LEU A 147 -1.29 1.92 -2.31
C LEU A 147 -2.07 0.89 -1.47
N PRO A 148 -3.22 0.42 -1.97
CA PRO A 148 -4.01 -0.64 -1.38
C PRO A 148 -3.48 -2.05 -1.74
N ILE A 149 -3.87 -3.03 -0.94
CA ILE A 149 -3.62 -4.47 -1.14
C ILE A 149 -4.90 -5.27 -0.91
N GLY A 150 -5.10 -6.33 -1.71
CA GLY A 150 -6.25 -7.22 -1.60
C GLY A 150 -7.56 -6.51 -1.95
N TYR A 151 -7.65 -6.01 -3.18
CA TYR A 151 -8.80 -5.27 -3.69
C TYR A 151 -9.43 -6.00 -4.87
N THR A 152 -10.73 -5.82 -5.04
CA THR A 152 -11.45 -6.11 -6.28
C THR A 152 -11.54 -4.83 -7.12
N PRO A 153 -11.75 -4.91 -8.45
CA PRO A 153 -11.93 -3.73 -9.29
C PRO A 153 -13.05 -2.80 -8.78
N GLU A 154 -14.17 -3.36 -8.33
CA GLU A 154 -15.32 -2.59 -7.84
C GLU A 154 -14.99 -1.83 -6.55
N LEU A 155 -14.27 -2.48 -5.62
CA LEU A 155 -13.83 -1.81 -4.41
C LEU A 155 -12.78 -0.73 -4.71
N PHE A 156 -11.90 -0.99 -5.68
CA PHE A 156 -10.89 -0.03 -6.09
C PHE A 156 -11.54 1.23 -6.64
N GLU A 157 -12.51 1.08 -7.55
CA GLU A 157 -13.25 2.20 -8.13
C GLU A 157 -14.02 3.00 -7.07
N ASP A 158 -14.70 2.31 -6.14
CA ASP A 158 -15.43 2.97 -5.03
C ASP A 158 -14.49 3.81 -4.16
N HIS A 159 -13.33 3.27 -3.75
CA HIS A 159 -12.37 3.99 -2.93
C HIS A 159 -11.62 5.09 -3.70
N ARG A 160 -11.31 4.89 -4.98
CA ARG A 160 -10.76 5.92 -5.87
C ARG A 160 -11.68 7.15 -5.90
N LYS A 161 -13.00 6.94 -6.10
CA LYS A 161 -14.00 8.03 -6.10
C LYS A 161 -14.03 8.79 -4.76
N GLN A 162 -13.87 8.09 -3.63
CA GLN A 162 -13.79 8.74 -2.31
C GLN A 162 -12.51 9.58 -2.16
N ILE A 163 -11.38 9.10 -2.67
CA ILE A 163 -10.10 9.83 -2.67
C ILE A 163 -10.23 11.09 -3.56
N GLU A 164 -10.80 10.97 -4.75
CA GLU A 164 -11.06 12.10 -5.66
C GLU A 164 -11.98 13.15 -5.04
N ALA A 165 -13.08 12.72 -4.42
CA ALA A 165 -13.95 13.63 -3.67
C ALA A 165 -13.21 14.34 -2.52
N SER A 166 -12.25 13.67 -1.88
CA SER A 166 -11.40 14.32 -0.88
C SER A 166 -10.40 15.30 -1.51
N MET A 167 -9.81 14.98 -2.67
CA MET A 167 -8.94 15.89 -3.41
C MET A 167 -9.71 17.16 -3.79
N ASP A 168 -10.94 17.03 -4.27
CA ASP A 168 -11.84 18.16 -4.59
C ASP A 168 -12.15 19.00 -3.36
N LYS A 169 -12.56 18.34 -2.26
CA LYS A 169 -12.86 19.01 -0.98
C LYS A 169 -11.68 19.83 -0.43
N HIS A 170 -10.46 19.41 -0.71
CA HIS A 170 -9.24 20.08 -0.26
C HIS A 170 -8.60 20.97 -1.33
N ASN A 171 -9.30 21.25 -2.42
CA ASN A 171 -8.86 22.14 -3.50
C ASN A 171 -7.51 21.75 -4.10
N ARG A 172 -7.24 20.45 -4.24
CA ARG A 172 -6.07 19.97 -5.00
C ARG A 172 -6.15 20.51 -6.42
N SER A 173 -5.03 21.00 -6.93
CA SER A 173 -4.90 21.48 -8.31
C SER A 173 -5.12 20.35 -9.31
N GLN A 174 -5.42 20.69 -10.57
CA GLN A 174 -5.57 19.67 -11.61
C GLN A 174 -4.27 18.90 -11.84
N GLU A 175 -3.12 19.58 -11.82
CA GLU A 175 -1.80 18.96 -11.94
C GLU A 175 -1.54 17.94 -10.82
N GLU A 176 -1.94 18.23 -9.58
CA GLU A 176 -1.82 17.28 -8.47
C GLU A 176 -2.72 16.06 -8.62
N LYS A 177 -3.88 16.20 -9.28
CA LYS A 177 -4.80 15.08 -9.55
C LYS A 177 -4.28 14.23 -10.69
N ASP A 178 -3.82 14.85 -11.77
CA ASP A 178 -3.30 14.17 -12.96
C ASP A 178 -2.02 13.36 -12.63
N ASN A 179 -1.19 13.88 -11.73
CA ASN A 179 0.02 13.20 -11.27
C ASN A 179 -0.22 12.17 -10.16
N PHE A 180 -1.44 12.07 -9.61
CA PHE A 180 -1.73 11.18 -8.48
C PHE A 180 -1.60 9.71 -8.89
N GLN A 181 -0.88 8.95 -8.08
CA GLN A 181 -0.59 7.54 -8.38
C GLN A 181 -1.64 6.65 -7.72
N MET A 182 -2.63 6.21 -8.50
CA MET A 182 -3.61 5.21 -8.10
C MET A 182 -2.98 3.83 -8.24
N ALA A 183 -2.10 3.50 -7.29
CA ALA A 183 -1.37 2.26 -7.32
C ALA A 183 -2.21 1.09 -6.81
N LEU A 184 -1.82 -0.14 -7.15
CA LEU A 184 -2.42 -1.36 -6.64
C LEU A 184 -1.34 -2.42 -6.42
N ASP A 185 -1.26 -2.96 -5.20
CA ASP A 185 -0.51 -4.18 -4.92
C ASP A 185 -1.35 -5.40 -5.34
N ILE A 186 -0.89 -6.11 -6.37
CA ILE A 186 -1.54 -7.28 -6.94
C ILE A 186 -0.62 -8.51 -6.98
N ASP A 187 -1.19 -9.65 -6.62
CA ASP A 187 -0.50 -10.94 -6.71
C ASP A 187 -0.68 -11.59 -8.08
N VAL A 188 0.43 -12.07 -8.66
CA VAL A 188 0.48 -12.78 -9.94
C VAL A 188 1.07 -14.19 -9.75
N TYR A 189 0.33 -15.19 -10.24
CA TYR A 189 0.69 -16.60 -10.22
C TYR A 189 0.64 -17.17 -11.64
N PHE A 190 1.79 -17.28 -12.30
CA PHE A 190 1.85 -17.96 -13.58
C PHE A 190 1.67 -19.47 -13.41
N SER A 191 0.74 -20.04 -14.16
CA SER A 191 0.42 -21.46 -14.14
C SER A 191 -0.07 -21.93 -15.51
N GLU A 192 0.33 -23.13 -15.93
CA GLU A 192 -0.24 -23.80 -17.10
C GLU A 192 -1.60 -24.46 -16.75
N ASP A 193 -1.83 -24.75 -15.46
CA ASP A 193 -3.14 -25.18 -14.93
C ASP A 193 -3.64 -24.13 -13.93
N ALA A 194 -4.50 -23.24 -14.41
CA ALA A 194 -5.02 -22.13 -13.60
C ALA A 194 -5.91 -22.64 -12.44
N GLU A 195 -6.64 -23.75 -12.65
CA GLU A 195 -7.57 -24.29 -11.66
C GLU A 195 -6.84 -25.00 -10.51
N GLU A 196 -5.80 -25.77 -10.82
CA GLU A 196 -4.96 -26.39 -9.80
C GLU A 196 -4.27 -25.31 -8.94
N SER A 197 -3.75 -24.26 -9.57
CA SER A 197 -3.12 -23.15 -8.86
C SER A 197 -4.13 -22.37 -8.01
N TRP A 198 -5.32 -22.08 -8.55
CA TRP A 198 -6.41 -21.45 -7.81
C TRP A 198 -6.79 -22.24 -6.56
N ALA A 199 -6.96 -23.56 -6.68
CA ALA A 199 -7.34 -24.42 -5.57
C ALA A 199 -6.38 -24.33 -4.37
N LYS A 200 -5.09 -24.08 -4.61
CA LYS A 200 -4.06 -23.95 -3.56
C LYS A 200 -4.09 -22.62 -2.83
N MET A 201 -4.57 -21.55 -3.47
CA MET A 201 -4.46 -20.18 -2.95
C MET A 201 -5.81 -19.53 -2.59
N LYS A 202 -6.94 -20.06 -3.08
CA LYS A 202 -8.26 -19.45 -2.93
C LYS A 202 -8.61 -19.08 -1.48
N GLU A 203 -8.24 -19.91 -0.52
CA GLU A 203 -8.53 -19.65 0.90
C GLU A 203 -7.75 -18.43 1.42
N ALA A 204 -6.48 -18.29 1.03
CA ALA A 204 -5.67 -17.13 1.40
C ALA A 204 -6.18 -15.84 0.76
N VAL A 205 -6.57 -15.92 -0.53
CA VAL A 205 -7.16 -14.77 -1.25
C VAL A 205 -8.46 -14.33 -0.59
N LYS A 206 -9.37 -15.28 -0.30
CA LYS A 206 -10.64 -14.98 0.37
C LYS A 206 -10.43 -14.33 1.73
N VAL A 207 -9.45 -14.80 2.52
CA VAL A 207 -9.09 -14.17 3.79
C VAL A 207 -8.63 -12.73 3.58
N SER A 208 -7.77 -12.45 2.59
CA SER A 208 -7.31 -11.09 2.30
C SER A 208 -8.42 -10.13 1.84
N LEU A 209 -9.47 -10.66 1.20
CA LEU A 209 -10.63 -9.90 0.73
C LEU A 209 -11.72 -9.74 1.78
N PHE A 210 -11.71 -10.54 2.84
CA PHE A 210 -12.75 -10.46 3.85
C PHE A 210 -12.59 -9.16 4.64
N LYS A 211 -13.38 -8.15 4.26
CA LYS A 211 -13.50 -6.83 4.89
C LYS A 211 -14.90 -6.27 4.63
N PRO A 212 -15.47 -5.44 5.52
CA PRO A 212 -16.83 -4.90 5.37
C PRO A 212 -17.05 -4.21 4.03
N GLU A 213 -16.02 -3.54 3.50
CA GLU A 213 -16.12 -2.78 2.27
C GLU A 213 -16.25 -3.69 1.04
N VAL A 214 -15.57 -4.85 1.01
CA VAL A 214 -15.78 -5.85 -0.06
C VAL A 214 -17.19 -6.42 0.02
N LEU A 215 -17.66 -6.76 1.23
CA LEU A 215 -19.02 -7.27 1.40
C LEU A 215 -20.06 -6.25 0.91
N ARG A 216 -19.87 -4.97 1.23
CA ARG A 216 -20.75 -3.88 0.80
C ARG A 216 -20.82 -3.74 -0.71
N VAL A 217 -19.67 -3.60 -1.40
CA VAL A 217 -19.66 -3.33 -2.85
C VAL A 217 -20.12 -4.54 -3.68
N HIS A 218 -20.01 -5.74 -3.13
CA HIS A 218 -20.50 -6.99 -3.75
C HIS A 218 -21.87 -7.44 -3.24
N HIS A 219 -22.56 -6.63 -2.43
CA HIS A 219 -23.89 -6.93 -1.85
C HIS A 219 -23.96 -8.27 -1.10
N LEU A 220 -22.87 -8.63 -0.42
CA LEU A 220 -22.75 -9.84 0.40
C LEU A 220 -23.21 -9.56 1.83
N LYS A 221 -23.77 -10.58 2.48
CA LYS A 221 -24.21 -10.46 3.88
C LYS A 221 -23.01 -10.38 4.81
N GLU A 222 -23.08 -9.46 5.78
CA GLU A 222 -22.16 -9.42 6.90
C GLU A 222 -22.22 -10.72 7.71
N ILE A 223 -21.13 -10.99 8.44
CA ILE A 223 -21.04 -12.16 9.30
C ILE A 223 -21.37 -11.75 10.71
N GLU A 224 -22.57 -12.15 11.14
CA GLU A 224 -23.02 -11.96 12.50
C GLU A 224 -21.99 -12.52 13.50
N GLY A 225 -21.61 -11.70 14.47
CA GLY A 225 -20.64 -12.06 15.51
C GLY A 225 -19.16 -11.91 15.14
N PHE A 226 -18.80 -11.44 13.93
CA PHE A 226 -17.42 -11.09 13.60
C PHE A 226 -17.21 -9.56 13.63
N ASP A 227 -16.39 -9.10 14.57
CA ASP A 227 -16.01 -7.70 14.69
C ASP A 227 -14.71 -7.43 13.92
N PHE A 228 -14.85 -6.91 12.70
CA PHE A 228 -13.71 -6.56 11.85
C PHE A 228 -12.79 -5.53 12.47
N VAL A 229 -13.34 -4.54 13.18
CA VAL A 229 -12.53 -3.49 13.80
C VAL A 229 -11.63 -4.14 14.85
N LYS A 230 -12.21 -4.96 15.75
CA LYS A 230 -11.43 -5.70 16.74
C LYS A 230 -10.41 -6.64 16.13
N TYR A 231 -10.74 -7.30 15.02
CA TYR A 231 -9.76 -8.12 14.32
C TYR A 231 -8.55 -7.28 13.89
N PHE A 232 -8.72 -6.08 13.33
CA PHE A 232 -7.56 -5.25 12.93
C PHE A 232 -6.88 -4.51 14.10
N THR A 233 -7.58 -4.26 15.20
CA THR A 233 -7.07 -3.43 16.32
C THR A 233 -6.62 -4.21 17.55
N GLU A 234 -7.08 -5.45 17.74
CA GLU A 234 -6.83 -6.24 18.95
C GLU A 234 -6.17 -7.60 18.67
N TYR A 235 -6.23 -8.08 17.42
CA TYR A 235 -5.63 -9.33 17.01
C TYR A 235 -4.14 -9.40 17.35
N SER A 236 -3.75 -10.56 17.86
CA SER A 236 -2.36 -10.96 18.03
C SER A 236 -2.10 -12.17 17.16
N MET A 237 -0.93 -12.21 16.55
CA MET A 237 -0.48 -13.42 15.87
C MET A 237 -0.33 -14.62 16.82
N SER A 238 -0.25 -14.37 18.14
CA SER A 238 -0.23 -15.43 19.17
C SER A 238 -1.60 -16.03 19.50
N ASP A 239 -2.71 -15.35 19.16
CA ASP A 239 -4.07 -15.84 19.39
C ASP A 239 -4.66 -16.42 18.11
N GLN A 240 -4.62 -17.76 18.00
CA GLN A 240 -5.12 -18.45 16.82
C GLN A 240 -6.66 -18.51 16.75
N SER A 241 -7.40 -18.16 17.81
CA SER A 241 -8.87 -18.24 17.78
C SER A 241 -9.47 -17.30 16.73
N TRP A 242 -8.88 -16.11 16.57
CA TRP A 242 -9.27 -15.14 15.55
C TRP A 242 -8.97 -15.62 14.12
N ILE A 243 -7.88 -16.36 13.90
CA ILE A 243 -7.53 -16.85 12.55
C ILE A 243 -8.52 -17.91 12.07
N VAL A 244 -9.03 -18.74 12.99
CA VAL A 244 -10.04 -19.75 12.66
C VAL A 244 -11.35 -19.07 12.28
N LYS A 245 -11.83 -18.14 13.11
CA LYS A 245 -13.03 -17.35 12.82
C LYS A 245 -12.93 -16.60 11.49
N MET A 246 -11.76 -15.99 11.22
CA MET A 246 -11.47 -15.29 9.97
C MET A 246 -11.54 -16.21 8.75
N ARG A 247 -10.98 -17.42 8.85
CA ARG A 247 -11.02 -18.42 7.76
C ARG A 247 -12.44 -18.90 7.50
N GLU A 248 -13.17 -19.26 8.54
CA GLU A 248 -14.58 -19.68 8.44
C GLU A 248 -15.42 -18.57 7.80
N ALA A 249 -15.21 -17.34 8.23
CA ALA A 249 -15.83 -16.16 7.70
C ALA A 249 -15.53 -15.93 6.21
N ALA A 250 -14.26 -16.03 5.83
CA ALA A 250 -13.79 -15.84 4.47
C ALA A 250 -14.41 -16.84 3.47
N THR A 251 -14.88 -18.01 3.92
CA THR A 251 -15.58 -18.97 3.03
C THR A 251 -16.84 -18.38 2.37
N LYS A 252 -17.43 -17.34 2.98
CA LYS A 252 -18.59 -16.63 2.41
C LYS A 252 -18.25 -15.75 1.22
N ILE A 253 -16.98 -15.45 0.96
CA ILE A 253 -16.56 -14.75 -0.26
C ILE A 253 -16.72 -15.71 -1.45
N PRO A 254 -17.57 -15.39 -2.45
CA PRO A 254 -17.73 -16.23 -3.62
C PRO A 254 -16.42 -16.35 -4.42
N ASP A 255 -16.18 -17.49 -5.04
CA ASP A 255 -14.98 -17.72 -5.85
C ASP A 255 -14.84 -16.69 -6.98
N ALA A 256 -15.96 -16.27 -7.61
CA ALA A 256 -15.95 -15.24 -8.65
C ALA A 256 -15.41 -13.89 -8.15
N VAL A 257 -15.80 -13.48 -6.93
CA VAL A 257 -15.29 -12.25 -6.29
C VAL A 257 -13.81 -12.41 -5.94
N ALA A 258 -13.42 -13.58 -5.43
CA ALA A 258 -12.03 -13.82 -5.09
C ALA A 258 -11.11 -13.84 -6.32
N ARG A 259 -11.55 -14.45 -7.42
CA ARG A 259 -10.81 -14.48 -8.69
C ARG A 259 -10.69 -13.12 -9.36
N SER A 260 -11.61 -12.18 -9.12
CA SER A 260 -11.49 -10.85 -9.70
C SER A 260 -10.35 -10.02 -9.09
N SER A 261 -9.82 -10.43 -7.94
CA SER A 261 -8.80 -9.70 -7.16
C SER A 261 -7.34 -10.10 -7.43
N THR A 262 -7.10 -11.20 -8.16
CA THR A 262 -5.75 -11.77 -8.36
C THR A 262 -5.58 -12.31 -9.77
N ALA A 263 -4.34 -12.34 -10.24
CA ALA A 263 -3.97 -12.80 -11.55
C ALA A 263 -3.38 -14.22 -11.47
N VAL A 264 -4.11 -15.22 -11.97
CA VAL A 264 -3.69 -16.64 -11.96
C VAL A 264 -3.90 -17.24 -13.35
N GLY A 265 -2.85 -17.87 -13.91
CA GLY A 265 -2.94 -18.57 -15.19
C GLY A 265 -1.78 -18.25 -16.14
N THR A 266 -2.01 -18.40 -17.43
CA THR A 266 -1.09 -18.02 -18.51
C THR A 266 -1.09 -16.49 -18.69
N PRO A 267 -0.16 -15.91 -19.50
CA PRO A 267 -0.22 -14.49 -19.84
C PRO A 267 -1.60 -14.02 -20.34
N ASP A 268 -2.24 -14.80 -21.21
CA ASP A 268 -3.54 -14.46 -21.80
C ASP A 268 -4.66 -14.51 -20.76
N ASP A 269 -4.59 -15.44 -19.79
CA ASP A 269 -5.57 -15.53 -18.70
C ASP A 269 -5.53 -14.32 -17.76
N ILE A 270 -4.34 -13.73 -17.55
CA ILE A 270 -4.17 -12.65 -16.56
C ILE A 270 -4.37 -11.26 -17.14
N ILE A 271 -4.17 -11.05 -18.46
CA ILE A 271 -4.37 -9.75 -19.12
C ILE A 271 -5.75 -9.15 -18.78
N PRO A 272 -6.87 -9.88 -18.91
CA PRO A 272 -8.19 -9.35 -18.58
C PRO A 272 -8.33 -8.85 -17.13
N THR A 273 -7.57 -9.41 -16.19
CA THR A 273 -7.58 -8.95 -14.80
C THR A 273 -6.94 -7.58 -14.65
N PHE A 274 -5.76 -7.36 -15.25
CA PHE A 274 -5.12 -6.04 -15.27
C PHE A 274 -5.98 -5.01 -15.98
N GLU A 275 -6.60 -5.40 -17.08
CA GLU A 275 -7.51 -4.54 -17.84
C GLU A 275 -8.69 -4.03 -17.02
N ARG A 276 -9.38 -4.90 -16.27
CA ARG A 276 -10.48 -4.49 -15.37
C ARG A 276 -10.01 -3.52 -14.29
N PHE A 277 -8.79 -3.69 -13.78
CA PHE A 277 -8.22 -2.77 -12.80
C PHE A 277 -7.83 -1.42 -13.43
N MET A 278 -7.30 -1.41 -14.65
CA MET A 278 -7.07 -0.16 -15.39
C MET A 278 -8.38 0.60 -15.61
N GLU A 279 -9.45 -0.10 -15.98
CA GLU A 279 -10.80 0.48 -16.13
C GLU A 279 -11.35 1.02 -14.80
N ALA A 280 -11.06 0.35 -13.67
CA ALA A 280 -11.39 0.86 -12.33
C ALA A 280 -10.58 2.11 -11.93
N GLY A 281 -9.51 2.42 -12.66
CA GLY A 281 -8.67 3.61 -12.50
C GLY A 281 -7.28 3.35 -11.93
N VAL A 282 -6.78 2.11 -11.93
CA VAL A 282 -5.38 1.82 -11.58
C VAL A 282 -4.45 2.37 -12.67
N ASN A 283 -3.46 3.18 -12.26
CA ASN A 283 -2.42 3.69 -13.17
C ASN A 283 -1.00 3.21 -12.79
N HIS A 284 -0.85 2.49 -11.68
CA HIS A 284 0.45 2.00 -11.20
C HIS A 284 0.31 0.60 -10.56
N PHE A 285 0.77 -0.44 -11.24
CA PHE A 285 0.74 -1.80 -10.66
C PHE A 285 2.03 -2.10 -9.88
N VAL A 286 1.87 -2.47 -8.61
CA VAL A 286 2.93 -3.06 -7.77
C VAL A 286 2.69 -4.57 -7.77
N ILE A 287 3.56 -5.32 -8.46
CA ILE A 287 3.29 -6.73 -8.75
C ILE A 287 4.13 -7.64 -7.84
N ARG A 288 3.44 -8.53 -7.10
CA ARG A 288 4.08 -9.62 -6.37
C ARG A 288 3.98 -10.91 -7.19
N PHE A 289 5.09 -11.32 -7.79
CA PHE A 289 5.19 -12.62 -8.46
C PHE A 289 5.38 -13.73 -7.44
N TRP A 290 4.58 -14.79 -7.57
CA TRP A 290 4.70 -15.98 -6.74
C TRP A 290 5.25 -17.18 -7.51
N GLY A 291 5.67 -18.19 -6.76
CA GLY A 291 6.30 -19.40 -7.29
C GLY A 291 7.82 -19.34 -7.24
N LYS A 292 8.49 -20.49 -7.44
CA LYS A 292 9.94 -20.60 -7.25
C LYS A 292 10.76 -19.85 -8.32
N ASN A 293 10.19 -19.64 -9.50
CA ASN A 293 10.86 -18.99 -10.64
C ASN A 293 10.49 -17.50 -10.74
N TYR A 294 10.78 -16.72 -9.69
CA TYR A 294 10.43 -15.31 -9.63
C TYR A 294 10.98 -14.49 -10.81
N PHE A 295 12.24 -14.69 -11.19
CA PHE A 295 12.84 -13.98 -12.34
C PHE A 295 12.20 -14.36 -13.66
N GLY A 296 11.94 -15.65 -13.90
CA GLY A 296 11.23 -16.07 -15.11
C GLY A 296 9.79 -15.54 -15.17
N SER A 297 9.11 -15.37 -14.04
CA SER A 297 7.81 -14.71 -13.97
C SER A 297 7.90 -13.23 -14.36
N ILE A 298 8.92 -12.51 -13.89
CA ILE A 298 9.17 -11.11 -14.27
C ILE A 298 9.41 -11.03 -15.79
N ASP A 299 10.28 -11.88 -16.34
CA ASP A 299 10.58 -11.89 -17.78
C ASP A 299 9.34 -12.22 -18.60
N LYS A 300 8.55 -13.23 -18.18
CA LYS A 300 7.30 -13.62 -18.85
C LYS A 300 6.29 -12.47 -18.85
N PHE A 301 6.10 -11.80 -17.72
CA PHE A 301 5.22 -10.62 -17.63
C PHE A 301 5.70 -9.48 -18.52
N ALA A 302 6.98 -9.14 -18.46
CA ALA A 302 7.56 -8.05 -19.23
C ALA A 302 7.49 -8.28 -20.75
N SER A 303 7.63 -9.53 -21.19
CA SER A 303 7.64 -9.89 -22.62
C SER A 303 6.25 -10.13 -23.23
N HIS A 304 5.29 -10.64 -22.45
CA HIS A 304 3.99 -11.06 -23.00
C HIS A 304 2.81 -10.20 -22.53
N VAL A 305 2.81 -9.77 -21.26
CA VAL A 305 1.67 -9.05 -20.66
C VAL A 305 1.84 -7.54 -20.77
N MET A 306 3.00 -7.03 -20.37
CA MET A 306 3.29 -5.60 -20.35
C MET A 306 3.12 -4.88 -21.70
N PRO A 307 3.51 -5.46 -22.87
CA PRO A 307 3.28 -4.83 -24.16
C PRO A 307 1.79 -4.61 -24.45
N HIS A 308 0.94 -5.58 -24.10
CA HIS A 308 -0.51 -5.50 -24.28
C HIS A 308 -1.12 -4.38 -23.43
N LEU A 309 -0.73 -4.30 -22.15
CA LEU A 309 -1.21 -3.27 -21.24
C LEU A 309 -0.77 -1.86 -21.66
N ARG A 310 0.44 -1.72 -22.22
CA ARG A 310 0.92 -0.44 -22.78
C ARG A 310 0.13 -0.02 -24.01
N GLU A 311 -0.20 -0.96 -24.89
CA GLU A 311 -1.04 -0.65 -26.05
C GLU A 311 -2.43 -0.16 -25.61
N LYS A 312 -3.04 -0.82 -24.63
CA LYS A 312 -4.34 -0.40 -24.08
C LYS A 312 -4.27 0.96 -23.39
N ALA A 313 -3.21 1.26 -22.64
CA ALA A 313 -3.04 2.55 -21.96
C ALA A 313 -2.85 3.75 -22.92
N ASN A 314 -2.41 3.51 -24.15
CA ASN A 314 -2.19 4.54 -25.16
C ASN A 314 -3.41 4.78 -26.08
N LYS A 315 -4.49 4.00 -25.93
CA LYS A 315 -5.75 4.16 -26.68
C LYS A 315 -6.75 4.99 -25.89
#